data_AF-A0A072NJA8-F1
#
_entry.id   AF-A0A072NJA8-F1
#
_cell.length_a   1.000
_cell.length_b   1.000
_cell.length_c   1.000
_cell.angle_alpha   90.00
_cell.angle_beta   90.00
_cell.angle_gamma   90.00
#
_symmetry.space_group_name_H-M   'P 1'
#
loop_
_entity.id
_entity.type
_entity.pdbx_description
1 polymer ?
#
loop_
_entity_poly.entity_id
_entity_poly.type
_entity_poly.pdbx_seq_one_letter_code
_entity_poly.pdbx_strand_id
1 'polypeptide(L)'
;MRLFLQAVIFSIVIHVIYIGGSLVHGLSQTWNFVPDIENAYENVTVLQNEVSFGYVGSPMYLVFTFIVIALIGAAAIQLLKRIRLAKTSV
;
A
#
# COMPACT_ATOMS: atom_id res chain seq x y z
N MET A 1 -8.69 -23.92 -5.55
CA MET A 1 -7.53 -23.17 -6.09
C MET A 1 -6.28 -23.55 -5.31
N ARG A 2 -5.12 -23.64 -5.96
CA ARG A 2 -3.85 -23.90 -5.26
C ARG A 2 -3.60 -22.79 -4.22
N LEU A 3 -3.11 -23.14 -3.03
CA LEU A 3 -2.85 -22.18 -1.94
C LEU A 3 -2.01 -20.99 -2.42
N PHE A 4 -1.03 -21.26 -3.28
CA PHE A 4 -0.22 -20.27 -3.96
C PHE A 4 -1.06 -19.17 -4.64
N LEU A 5 -2.01 -19.55 -5.50
CA LEU A 5 -2.88 -18.59 -6.20
C LEU A 5 -3.77 -17.81 -5.22
N GLN A 6 -4.25 -18.45 -4.15
CA GLN A 6 -5.05 -17.76 -3.13
C GLN A 6 -4.23 -16.69 -2.40
N ALA A 7 -2.99 -17.00 -2.05
CA ALA A 7 -2.06 -16.09 -1.40
C ALA A 7 -1.64 -14.91 -2.29
N VAL A 8 -1.37 -15.19 -3.57
CA VAL A 8 -1.07 -14.16 -4.59
C VAL A 8 -2.24 -13.20 -4.73
N ILE A 9 -3.47 -13.70 -4.92
CA ILE A 9 -4.66 -12.85 -5.06
C ILE A 9 -4.92 -12.05 -3.78
N PHE A 10 -4.77 -12.67 -2.61
CA PHE A 10 -4.89 -11.97 -1.34
C PHE A 10 -3.92 -10.78 -1.26
N SER A 11 -2.65 -10.99 -1.63
CA SER A 11 -1.66 -9.91 -1.64
C SER A 11 -2.00 -8.81 -2.65
N ILE A 12 -2.43 -9.18 -3.87
CA ILE A 12 -2.89 -8.21 -4.88
C ILE A 12 -4.02 -7.33 -4.33
N VAL A 13 -5.04 -7.92 -3.72
CA VAL A 13 -6.19 -7.17 -3.19
C VAL A 13 -5.76 -6.17 -2.13
N ILE A 14 -4.89 -6.56 -1.19
CA ILE A 14 -4.37 -5.67 -0.15
C ILE A 14 -3.60 -4.49 -0.77
N HIS A 15 -2.76 -4.73 -1.77
CA HIS A 15 -1.99 -3.66 -2.42
C HIS A 15 -2.90 -2.72 -3.23
N VAL A 16 -3.91 -3.25 -3.91
CA VAL A 16 -4.90 -2.42 -4.63
C VAL A 16 -5.66 -1.52 -3.66
N ILE A 17 -6.08 -2.04 -2.51
CA ILE A 17 -6.75 -1.24 -1.47
C ILE A 17 -5.81 -0.17 -0.93
N TYR A 18 -4.55 -0.51 -0.63
CA TYR A 18 -3.56 0.44 -0.12
C TYR A 18 -3.28 1.57 -1.11
N ILE A 19 -2.99 1.24 -2.37
CA ILE A 19 -2.70 2.22 -3.42
C ILE A 19 -3.95 3.07 -3.71
N GLY A 20 -5.11 2.43 -3.88
CA GLY A 20 -6.38 3.13 -4.11
C GLY A 20 -6.75 4.07 -2.96
N GLY A 21 -6.60 3.62 -1.71
CA GLY A 21 -6.84 4.43 -0.53
C GLY A 21 -5.88 5.63 -0.43
N SER A 22 -4.59 5.41 -0.75
CA SER A 22 -3.59 6.49 -0.80
C SER A 22 -3.92 7.54 -1.86
N LEU A 23 -4.37 7.10 -3.04
CA LEU A 23 -4.82 7.99 -4.12
C LEU A 23 -6.05 8.80 -3.70
N VAL A 24 -7.06 8.16 -3.12
CA VAL A 24 -8.27 8.84 -2.64
C VAL A 24 -7.92 9.86 -1.55
N HIS A 25 -7.05 9.48 -0.61
CA HIS A 25 -6.57 10.39 0.44
C HIS A 25 -5.82 11.59 -0.13
N GLY A 26 -4.93 11.39 -1.10
CA GLY A 26 -4.25 12.48 -1.80
C GLY A 26 -5.24 13.40 -2.52
N LEU A 27 -6.18 12.82 -3.28
CA LEU A 27 -7.22 13.56 -3.98
C LEU A 27 -8.09 14.37 -3.03
N SER A 28 -8.46 13.83 -1.87
CA SER A 28 -9.26 14.55 -0.87
C SER A 28 -8.57 15.80 -0.33
N GLN A 29 -7.24 15.76 -0.19
CA GLN A 29 -6.46 16.91 0.26
C GLN A 29 -6.31 17.97 -0.84
N THR A 30 -6.21 17.55 -2.11
CA THR A 30 -5.99 18.47 -3.23
C THR A 30 -7.28 18.97 -3.85
N TRP A 31 -8.44 18.37 -3.58
CA TRP A 31 -9.70 18.65 -4.28
C TRP A 31 -10.09 20.14 -4.25
N ASN A 32 -9.92 20.79 -3.10
CA ASN A 32 -10.24 22.21 -2.91
C ASN A 32 -9.02 23.04 -2.50
N PHE A 33 -7.82 22.50 -2.66
CA PHE A 33 -6.59 23.20 -2.29
C PHE A 33 -6.23 24.21 -3.39
N VAL A 34 -6.27 25.49 -3.05
CA VAL A 34 -5.71 26.56 -3.88
C VAL A 34 -4.28 26.82 -3.40
N PRO A 35 -3.26 26.52 -4.21
CA PRO A 35 -1.88 26.78 -3.81
C PRO A 35 -1.63 28.28 -3.74
N ASP A 36 -1.10 28.76 -2.61
CA ASP A 36 -0.63 30.14 -2.46
C ASP A 36 0.77 30.26 -3.09
N ILE A 37 0.79 30.74 -4.33
CA ILE A 37 2.00 30.83 -5.13
C ILE A 37 2.87 32.02 -4.70
N GLU A 38 2.28 33.14 -4.28
CA GLU A 38 3.05 34.33 -3.88
C GLU A 38 3.87 34.07 -2.62
N ASN A 39 3.26 33.53 -1.56
CA ASN A 39 4.00 33.19 -0.33
C ASN A 39 5.01 32.04 -0.53
N ALA A 40 4.73 31.10 -1.45
CA ALA A 40 5.65 30.01 -1.76
C ALA A 40 6.91 30.48 -2.51
N TYR A 41 6.76 31.51 -3.36
CA TYR A 41 7.85 32.11 -4.13
C TYR A 41 8.63 33.19 -3.37
N GLU A 42 8.22 33.64 -2.18
CA GLU A 42 9.12 34.45 -1.33
C GLU A 42 10.13 33.59 -0.54
N ASN A 43 9.85 32.29 -0.39
CA ASN A 43 10.72 31.31 0.29
C ASN A 43 11.70 30.56 -0.68
N VAL A 44 12.07 31.16 -1.82
CA VAL A 44 12.86 30.49 -2.89
C VAL A 44 14.22 29.96 -2.42
N THR A 45 14.80 30.54 -1.36
CA THR A 45 16.09 30.11 -0.79
C THR A 45 16.04 28.68 -0.22
N VAL A 46 14.86 28.15 0.08
CA VAL A 46 14.67 26.76 0.55
C VAL A 46 14.46 25.80 -0.63
N LEU A 47 13.80 26.22 -1.71
CA LEU A 47 13.38 25.35 -2.81
C LEU A 47 14.51 24.84 -3.71
N GLN A 48 15.56 25.64 -3.96
CA GLN A 48 16.62 25.22 -4.90
C GLN A 48 17.51 24.08 -4.37
N ASN A 49 17.62 23.92 -3.04
CA ASN A 49 18.38 22.83 -2.43
C ASN A 49 17.51 21.62 -2.01
N GLU A 50 16.18 21.72 -2.13
CA GLU A 50 15.22 20.66 -1.78
C GLU A 50 14.46 20.08 -2.98
N VAL A 51 14.96 20.24 -4.21
CA VAL A 51 14.43 19.52 -5.39
C VAL A 51 14.90 18.06 -5.43
N SER A 52 14.68 17.34 -4.34
CA SER A 52 14.40 15.91 -4.41
C SER A 52 12.89 15.82 -4.64
N PHE A 53 12.47 15.38 -5.82
CA PHE A 53 11.07 15.09 -6.12
C PHE A 53 10.57 13.96 -5.21
N GLY A 54 10.20 14.31 -3.97
CA GLY A 54 9.77 13.37 -2.94
C GLY A 54 10.81 12.32 -2.55
N TYR A 55 10.55 11.64 -1.43
CA TYR A 55 11.23 10.40 -1.11
C TYR A 55 10.75 9.33 -2.10
N VAL A 56 11.54 9.08 -3.16
CA VAL A 56 11.28 7.96 -4.07
C VAL A 56 11.71 6.69 -3.35
N GLY A 57 10.76 6.04 -2.69
CA GLY A 57 10.98 4.70 -2.13
C GLY A 57 11.50 3.75 -3.21
N SER A 58 12.46 2.89 -2.86
CA SER A 58 12.98 1.90 -3.80
C SER A 58 11.83 1.06 -4.36
N PRO A 59 11.77 0.78 -5.68
CA PRO A 59 10.80 -0.14 -6.28
C PRO A 59 10.80 -1.53 -5.62
N MET A 60 11.92 -1.91 -4.98
CA MET A 60 12.05 -3.14 -4.21
C MET A 60 11.09 -3.22 -3.01
N TYR A 61 10.62 -2.07 -2.49
CA TYR A 61 9.66 -2.05 -1.40
C TYR A 61 8.38 -2.78 -1.78
N LEU A 62 7.84 -2.52 -2.98
CA LEU A 62 6.63 -3.18 -3.46
C LEU A 62 6.82 -4.69 -3.57
N VAL A 63 7.98 -5.14 -4.06
CA VAL A 63 8.29 -6.57 -4.19
C VAL A 63 8.34 -7.22 -2.80
N PHE A 64 9.03 -6.59 -1.86
CA PHE A 64 9.16 -7.11 -0.50
C PHE A 64 7.82 -7.17 0.22
N THR A 65 7.03 -6.08 0.20
CA THR A 65 5.70 -6.05 0.82
C THR A 65 4.77 -7.05 0.17
N PHE A 66 4.85 -7.23 -1.15
CA PHE A 66 4.06 -8.21 -1.87
C PHE A 66 4.31 -9.64 -1.39
N ILE A 67 5.59 -10.01 -1.25
CA ILE A 67 5.99 -11.34 -0.77
C ILE A 67 5.53 -11.54 0.69
N VAL A 68 5.81 -10.57 1.57
CA VAL A 68 5.43 -10.65 2.99
C VAL A 68 3.93 -10.81 3.17
N ILE A 69 3.12 -9.99 2.49
CA ILE A 69 1.66 -10.06 2.58
C ILE A 69 1.14 -11.37 1.98
N ALA A 70 1.75 -11.88 0.90
CA ALA A 70 1.39 -13.18 0.35
C ALA A 70 1.66 -14.32 1.36
N LEU A 71 2.79 -14.30 2.06
CA LEU A 71 3.11 -15.27 3.11
C LEU A 71 2.12 -15.20 4.28
N ILE A 72 1.77 -13.99 4.74
CA ILE A 72 0.74 -13.77 5.76
C ILE A 72 -0.61 -14.33 5.30
N GLY A 73 -1.01 -14.03 4.06
CA GLY A 73 -2.24 -14.55 3.46
C GLY A 73 -2.26 -16.08 3.40
N ALA A 74 -1.16 -16.70 2.99
CA ALA A 74 -1.02 -18.16 2.97
C ALA A 74 -1.16 -18.77 4.37
N ALA A 75 -0.50 -18.16 5.38
CA ALA A 75 -0.58 -18.61 6.77
C ALA A 75 -2.00 -18.46 7.33
N ALA A 76 -2.65 -17.32 7.10
CA ALA A 76 -4.03 -17.06 7.52
C ALA A 76 -5.01 -18.07 6.90
N ILE A 77 -4.91 -18.30 5.58
CA ILE A 77 -5.75 -19.27 4.88
C ILE A 77 -5.55 -20.69 5.42
N GLN A 78 -4.31 -21.10 5.68
CA GLN A 78 -4.03 -22.42 6.26
C GLN A 78 -4.59 -22.55 7.68
N LEU A 79 -4.42 -21.53 8.51
CA LEU A 79 -4.94 -21.50 9.87
C LEU A 79 -6.48 -21.61 9.87
N LEU A 80 -7.16 -20.82 9.03
CA LEU A 80 -8.61 -20.85 8.91
C LEU A 80 -9.11 -22.22 8.43
N LYS A 81 -8.40 -22.87 7.50
CA LYS A 81 -8.72 -24.25 7.08
C LYS A 81 -8.58 -25.24 8.22
N ARG A 82 -7.50 -25.16 9.02
CA ARG A 82 -7.29 -26.03 10.19
C ARG A 82 -8.39 -25.87 11.23
N ILE A 83 -8.75 -24.63 11.56
CA ILE A 83 -9.83 -24.32 12.52
C ILE A 83 -11.17 -24.87 12.02
N ARG A 84 -11.48 -24.66 10.73
CA ARG A 84 -12.73 -25.17 10.14
C ARG A 84 -12.81 -26.70 10.20
N LEU A 85 -11.71 -27.39 9.90
CA LEU A 85 -11.65 -28.86 9.96
C LEU A 85 -11.85 -29.38 11.38
N ALA A 86 -11.19 -28.78 12.37
CA ALA A 86 -11.34 -29.14 13.78
C ALA A 86 -12.78 -28.95 14.30
N LYS A 87 -13.50 -27.94 13.79
CA LYS A 87 -14.90 -27.69 14.14
C LYS A 87 -15.89 -28.67 13.50
N THR A 88 -15.54 -29.28 12.36
CA THR A 88 -16.41 -30.25 11.66
C THR A 88 -16.22 -31.68 12.16
N SER A 89 -15.13 -31.97 12.87
CA SER A 89 -14.85 -33.28 13.47
C SER A 89 -15.45 -33.49 14.88
N VAL A 90 -16.25 -32.55 15.37
CA VAL A 90 -16.98 -32.57 16.65
C VAL A 90 -18.47 -32.58 16.35
#